data_AF-A0A9X2DRZ2-F1
#
_entry.id   AF-A0A9X2DRZ2-F1
#
_cell.length_a   1.000
_cell.length_b   1.000
_cell.length_c   1.000
_cell.angle_alpha   90.00
_cell.angle_beta   90.00
_cell.angle_gamma   90.00
#
_symmetry.space_group_name_H-M   'P 1'
#
loop_
_entity.id
_entity.type
_entity.pdbx_description
1 polymer ?
#
loop_
_entity_poly.entity_id
_entity_poly.type
_entity_poly.pdbx_seq_one_letter_code
_entity_poly.pdbx_strand_id
1 'polypeptide(L)'
;MKLGARIFKTGLAIMISLYLAIWLGLEPPVFAALAAAFAVQPSIYRTFQTILDQVQANLIGAVLGVIFVMTFGHEPFVIGIVVVIAIAIILKVKLESSTIPLAIITVIIVMESPADNFIEFSTGRFFLILLGVISAFIVNLVFVPPRYETKLYHKLQKATEDINQWTMLFIRNDADPRALKKDLGRLEESMIKIENLYLLYKEERNYFQRNKYGKARKVVLFRQMLVTTKKAFSVLKNLERRAEALNHTSDKIQKKFEKQLDYLTAYHDLILLRYVGKVHSHHPEELTERMNSGKEQLVSCFIELREQDCTTHEQWLQLLPIVSQMIEYQEQLEHLDQLVDSFFNYHKLENEVKIKDPEDD
;
A
#
# COMPACT_ATOMS: atom_id res chain seq x y z
N MET A 1 -21.05 -8.64 1.09
CA MET A 1 -20.21 -7.42 1.14
C MET A 1 -19.73 -7.24 2.58
N LYS A 2 -18.46 -7.54 2.90
CA LYS A 2 -17.95 -7.35 4.27
C LYS A 2 -17.74 -5.84 4.48
N LEU A 3 -18.58 -5.20 5.31
CA LEU A 3 -18.41 -3.79 5.68
C LEU A 3 -17.01 -3.60 6.28
N GLY A 4 -16.20 -2.73 5.68
CA GLY A 4 -14.82 -2.53 6.13
C GLY A 4 -14.78 -1.89 7.52
N ALA A 5 -13.82 -2.30 8.37
CA ALA A 5 -13.64 -1.78 9.73
C ALA A 5 -13.60 -0.24 9.81
N ARG A 6 -13.15 0.45 8.75
CA ARG A 6 -13.19 1.91 8.65
C ARG A 6 -14.61 2.47 8.71
N ILE A 7 -15.55 1.88 7.97
CA ILE A 7 -16.96 2.33 7.91
C ILE A 7 -17.57 2.24 9.32
N PHE A 8 -17.30 1.14 10.03
CA PHE A 8 -17.76 0.95 11.39
C PHE A 8 -17.17 1.98 12.36
N LYS A 9 -15.84 2.24 12.30
CA LYS A 9 -15.19 3.27 13.10
C LYS A 9 -15.76 4.66 12.83
N THR A 10 -16.00 5.00 11.57
CA THR A 10 -16.63 6.29 11.20
C THR A 10 -18.04 6.41 11.79
N GLY A 11 -18.89 5.39 11.64
CA GLY A 11 -20.23 5.40 12.22
C GLY A 11 -20.21 5.55 13.74
N LEU A 12 -19.30 4.85 14.42
CA LEU A 12 -19.17 4.94 15.88
C LEU A 12 -18.63 6.30 16.34
N ALA A 13 -17.66 6.88 15.63
CA ALA A 13 -17.15 8.22 15.92
C ALA A 13 -18.24 9.28 15.81
N ILE A 14 -19.08 9.19 14.76
CA ILE A 14 -20.25 10.05 14.58
C ILE A 14 -21.22 9.87 15.75
N MET A 15 -21.56 8.62 16.10
CA MET A 15 -22.47 8.34 17.21
C MET A 15 -21.99 8.95 18.53
N ILE A 16 -20.72 8.71 18.89
CA ILE A 16 -20.12 9.20 20.14
C ILE A 16 -20.08 10.73 20.16
N SER A 17 -19.67 11.36 19.06
CA SER A 17 -19.62 12.83 18.98
C SER A 17 -20.99 13.48 19.14
N LEU A 18 -22.06 12.89 18.57
CA LEU A 18 -23.43 13.36 18.75
C LEU A 18 -23.87 13.28 20.21
N TYR A 19 -23.71 12.12 20.85
CA TYR A 19 -24.11 11.95 22.25
C TYR A 19 -23.36 12.89 23.17
N LEU A 20 -22.05 13.07 22.96
CA LEU A 20 -21.24 13.99 23.75
C LEU A 20 -21.67 15.45 23.54
N ALA A 21 -21.96 15.86 22.31
CA ALA A 21 -22.45 17.22 22.03
C ALA A 21 -23.81 17.49 22.67
N ILE A 22 -24.75 16.54 22.59
CA ILE A 22 -26.06 16.63 23.25
C ILE A 22 -25.89 16.72 24.78
N TRP A 23 -25.02 15.87 25.36
CA TRP A 23 -24.83 15.81 26.80
C TRP A 23 -24.20 17.10 27.36
N LEU A 24 -23.33 17.74 26.60
CA LEU A 24 -22.73 19.03 26.96
C LEU A 24 -23.61 20.24 26.60
N GLY A 25 -24.81 20.02 26.04
CA GLY A 25 -25.73 21.10 25.66
C GLY A 25 -25.23 21.96 24.49
N LEU A 26 -24.37 21.41 23.62
CA LEU A 26 -23.80 22.13 22.48
C LEU A 26 -24.69 21.99 21.24
N GLU A 27 -25.21 23.10 20.73
CA GLU A 27 -26.17 23.09 19.62
C GLU A 27 -25.69 23.77 18.33
N PRO A 28 -26.05 23.24 17.14
CA PRO A 28 -26.51 21.88 16.87
C PRO A 28 -25.40 20.81 16.96
N PRO A 29 -25.71 19.64 17.54
CA PRO A 29 -24.81 18.48 17.64
C PRO A 29 -24.27 17.97 16.29
N VAL A 30 -25.00 18.24 15.20
CA VAL A 30 -24.65 17.80 13.84
C VAL A 30 -23.24 18.24 13.42
N PHE A 31 -22.74 19.38 13.92
CA PHE A 31 -21.38 19.82 13.60
C PHE A 31 -20.30 18.95 14.24
N ALA A 32 -20.55 18.40 15.43
CA ALA A 32 -19.64 17.43 16.05
C ALA A 32 -19.59 16.13 15.23
N ALA A 33 -20.74 15.67 14.70
CA ALA A 33 -20.80 14.53 13.79
C ALA A 33 -20.02 14.76 12.50
N LEU A 34 -20.19 15.91 11.86
CA LEU A 34 -19.47 16.26 10.63
C LEU A 34 -17.96 16.30 10.88
N ALA A 35 -17.53 16.94 11.96
CA ALA A 35 -16.13 16.95 12.36
C ALA A 35 -15.57 15.55 12.60
N ALA A 36 -16.31 14.69 13.32
CA ALA A 36 -15.90 13.31 13.53
C ALA A 36 -15.78 12.52 12.22
N ALA A 37 -16.71 12.70 11.29
CA ALA A 37 -16.70 12.01 10.00
C ALA A 37 -15.45 12.32 9.17
N PHE A 38 -15.07 13.61 9.09
CA PHE A 38 -13.88 14.05 8.36
C PHE A 38 -12.57 13.75 9.09
N ALA A 39 -12.60 13.68 10.43
CA ALA A 39 -11.41 13.42 11.24
C ALA A 39 -10.96 11.95 11.24
N VAL A 40 -11.83 10.99 10.87
CA VAL A 40 -11.47 9.56 10.84
C VAL A 40 -10.49 9.23 9.70
N GLN A 41 -9.23 9.07 10.08
CA GLN A 41 -8.15 8.69 9.17
C GLN A 41 -8.01 7.17 8.99
N PRO A 42 -7.44 6.68 7.86
CA PRO A 42 -7.21 5.26 7.62
C PRO A 42 -6.25 4.59 8.60
N SER A 43 -5.30 5.36 9.16
CA SER A 43 -4.34 4.88 10.14
C SER A 43 -4.36 5.75 11.39
N ILE A 44 -4.12 5.13 12.54
CA ILE A 44 -4.07 5.83 13.82
C ILE A 44 -2.86 6.79 13.84
N TYR A 45 -1.75 6.46 13.17
CA TYR A 45 -0.60 7.36 13.03
C TYR A 45 -0.97 8.66 12.29
N ARG A 46 -1.64 8.56 11.14
CA ARG A 46 -2.16 9.74 10.43
C ARG A 46 -3.17 10.50 11.29
N THR A 47 -3.97 9.79 12.09
CA THR A 47 -4.88 10.44 13.05
C THR A 47 -4.09 11.31 14.05
N PHE A 48 -3.04 10.77 14.67
CA PHE A 48 -2.20 11.55 15.61
C PHE A 48 -1.54 12.77 14.97
N GLN A 49 -0.98 12.63 13.77
CA GLN A 49 -0.37 13.75 13.06
C GLN A 49 -1.39 14.82 12.72
N THR A 50 -2.57 14.41 12.26
CA THR A 50 -3.59 15.34 11.76
C THR A 50 -4.41 16.01 12.86
N ILE A 51 -4.40 15.56 14.12
CA ILE A 51 -5.17 16.23 15.18
C ILE A 51 -4.71 17.67 15.39
N LEU A 52 -3.40 17.89 15.53
CA LEU A 52 -2.87 19.24 15.74
C LEU A 52 -3.14 20.11 14.51
N ASP A 53 -2.97 19.54 13.32
CA ASP A 53 -3.26 20.23 12.07
C ASP A 53 -4.75 20.59 11.96
N GLN A 54 -5.66 19.71 12.37
CA GLN A 54 -7.10 19.97 12.36
C GLN A 54 -7.47 21.07 13.36
N VAL A 55 -6.88 21.05 14.56
CA VAL A 55 -7.11 22.11 15.54
C VAL A 55 -6.62 23.46 15.01
N GLN A 56 -5.42 23.51 14.42
CA GLN A 56 -4.85 24.72 13.84
C GLN A 56 -5.66 25.21 12.63
N ALA A 57 -6.02 24.32 11.71
CA ALA A 57 -6.80 24.67 10.52
C ALA A 57 -8.18 25.21 10.87
N ASN A 58 -8.87 24.60 11.85
CA ASN A 58 -10.16 25.08 12.34
C ASN A 58 -10.02 26.41 13.10
N LEU A 59 -8.96 26.60 13.87
CA LEU A 59 -8.69 27.88 14.53
C LEU A 59 -8.46 28.99 13.50
N ILE A 60 -7.67 28.73 12.44
CA ILE A 60 -7.46 29.65 11.33
C ILE A 60 -8.80 30.00 10.67
N GLY A 61 -9.62 28.99 10.36
CA GLY A 61 -10.94 29.19 9.76
C GLY A 61 -11.87 30.04 10.63
N ALA A 62 -11.94 29.75 11.93
CA ALA A 62 -12.75 30.51 12.88
C ALA A 62 -12.28 31.96 13.01
N VAL A 63 -10.97 32.19 13.20
CA VAL A 63 -10.40 33.54 13.34
C VAL A 63 -10.60 34.38 12.08
N LEU A 64 -10.36 33.80 10.89
CA LEU A 64 -10.60 34.50 9.63
C LEU A 64 -12.09 34.81 9.43
N GLY A 65 -12.98 33.85 9.72
CA GLY A 65 -14.42 34.08 9.67
C GLY A 65 -14.85 35.25 10.55
N VAL A 66 -14.35 35.30 11.79
CA VAL A 66 -14.62 36.39 12.73
C VAL A 66 -14.16 37.75 12.19
N ILE A 67 -12.90 37.85 11.76
CA ILE A 67 -12.33 39.11 11.28
C ILE A 67 -13.10 39.63 10.06
N PHE A 68 -13.42 38.77 9.11
CA PHE A 68 -14.05 39.19 7.85
C PHE A 68 -15.54 39.50 7.99
N VAL A 69 -16.27 38.77 8.83
CA VAL A 69 -17.67 39.12 9.13
C VAL A 69 -17.77 40.49 9.79
N MET A 70 -16.90 40.77 10.76
CA MET A 70 -16.90 42.05 11.47
C MET A 70 -16.53 43.24 10.58
N THR A 71 -15.82 43.01 9.46
CA THR A 71 -15.33 44.07 8.57
C THR A 71 -16.17 44.25 7.31
N PHE A 72 -16.67 43.16 6.72
CA PHE A 72 -17.36 43.16 5.42
C PHE A 72 -18.79 42.60 5.46
N GLY A 73 -19.24 42.07 6.60
CA GLY A 73 -20.55 41.46 6.76
C GLY A 73 -20.66 40.05 6.19
N HIS A 74 -21.91 39.61 5.94
CA HIS A 74 -22.26 38.22 5.62
C HIS A 74 -22.44 37.94 4.11
N GLU A 75 -21.93 38.82 3.24
CA GLU A 75 -22.12 38.69 1.79
C GLU A 75 -21.48 37.41 1.24
N PRO A 76 -22.19 36.60 0.42
CA PRO A 76 -21.66 35.31 -0.09
C PRO A 76 -20.32 35.43 -0.82
N PHE A 77 -20.08 36.55 -1.50
CA PHE A 77 -18.82 36.83 -2.17
C PHE A 77 -17.65 36.95 -1.17
N VAL A 78 -17.89 37.57 0.00
CA VAL A 78 -16.89 37.70 1.07
C VAL A 78 -16.55 36.31 1.62
N ILE A 79 -17.55 35.46 1.87
CA ILE A 79 -17.33 34.08 2.33
C ILE A 79 -16.42 33.33 1.35
N GLY A 80 -16.69 33.43 0.04
CA GLY A 80 -15.84 32.84 -0.99
C GLY A 80 -14.38 33.30 -0.92
N ILE A 81 -14.15 34.60 -0.77
CA ILE A 81 -12.79 35.16 -0.62
C ILE A 81 -12.11 34.61 0.64
N VAL A 82 -12.82 34.57 1.77
CA VAL A 82 -12.25 34.09 3.04
C VAL A 82 -11.86 32.62 2.95
N VAL A 83 -12.67 31.79 2.29
CA VAL A 83 -12.34 30.38 2.03
C VAL A 83 -11.04 30.27 1.21
N VAL A 84 -10.88 31.05 0.14
CA VAL A 84 -9.65 31.06 -0.67
C VAL A 84 -8.44 31.46 0.17
N ILE A 85 -8.58 32.50 1.00
CA ILE A 85 -7.53 32.96 1.91
C ILE A 85 -7.18 31.89 2.95
N ALA A 86 -8.19 31.24 3.55
CA ALA A 86 -7.99 30.18 4.52
C ALA A 86 -7.24 29.00 3.92
N ILE A 87 -7.62 28.53 2.72
CA ILE A 87 -6.91 27.47 1.99
C ILE A 87 -5.44 27.88 1.74
N ALA A 88 -5.22 29.11 1.26
CA ALA A 88 -3.87 29.60 0.99
C ALA A 88 -3.00 29.63 2.26
N ILE A 89 -3.57 30.03 3.41
CA ILE A 89 -2.86 30.06 4.70
C ILE A 89 -2.57 28.64 5.19
N ILE A 90 -3.54 27.73 5.16
CA ILE A 90 -3.39 26.33 5.58
C ILE A 90 -2.25 25.66 4.78
N LEU A 91 -2.23 25.85 3.46
CA LEU A 91 -1.17 25.34 2.58
C LEU A 91 0.18 26.00 2.87
N LYS A 92 0.22 27.32 3.13
CA LYS A 92 1.46 28.05 3.46
C LYS A 92 2.08 27.60 4.79
N VAL A 93 1.24 27.27 5.78
CA VAL A 93 1.66 26.74 7.09
C VAL A 93 2.04 25.25 7.01
N LYS A 94 1.89 24.60 5.84
CA LYS A 94 2.19 23.18 5.57
C LYS A 94 1.36 22.21 6.40
N LEU A 95 0.12 22.57 6.72
CA LEU A 95 -0.82 21.65 7.35
C LEU A 95 -1.25 20.57 6.35
N GLU A 96 -1.58 19.38 6.86
CA GLU A 96 -2.09 18.28 6.04
C GLU A 96 -3.34 18.69 5.24
N SER A 97 -3.34 18.43 3.93
CA SER A 97 -4.46 18.83 3.04
C SER A 97 -5.79 18.17 3.41
N SER A 98 -5.75 17.07 4.17
CA SER A 98 -6.94 16.41 4.71
C SER A 98 -7.74 17.27 5.70
N THR A 99 -7.15 18.36 6.22
CA THR A 99 -7.79 19.28 7.18
C THR A 99 -8.62 20.38 6.51
N ILE A 100 -8.37 20.65 5.22
CA ILE A 100 -9.00 21.72 4.45
C ILE A 100 -10.54 21.62 4.45
N PRO A 101 -11.17 20.46 4.18
CA PRO A 101 -12.64 20.39 4.14
C PRO A 101 -13.31 20.84 5.44
N LEU A 102 -12.73 20.46 6.60
CA LEU A 102 -13.28 20.81 7.90
C LEU A 102 -13.07 22.30 8.23
N ALA A 103 -11.91 22.86 7.85
CA ALA A 103 -11.64 24.29 8.02
C ALA A 103 -12.58 25.16 7.16
N ILE A 104 -12.87 24.74 5.93
CA ILE A 104 -13.84 25.42 5.05
C ILE A 104 -15.24 25.40 5.68
N ILE A 105 -15.68 24.25 6.17
CA ILE A 105 -16.96 24.12 6.89
C ILE A 105 -16.99 25.09 8.07
N THR A 106 -15.91 25.19 8.83
CA THR A 106 -15.78 26.12 9.95
C THR A 106 -15.94 27.58 9.52
N VAL A 107 -15.26 28.00 8.44
CA VAL A 107 -15.38 29.35 7.89
C VAL A 107 -16.83 29.65 7.53
N ILE A 108 -17.47 28.78 6.74
CA ILE A 108 -18.84 28.99 6.27
C ILE A 108 -19.80 29.13 7.46
N ILE A 109 -19.72 28.24 8.45
CA ILE A 109 -20.63 28.26 9.60
C ILE A 109 -20.42 29.49 10.48
N VAL A 110 -19.16 29.86 10.75
CA VAL A 110 -18.85 31.05 11.55
C VAL A 110 -19.35 32.29 10.83
N MET A 111 -19.21 32.34 9.50
CA MET A 111 -19.66 33.48 8.70
C MET A 111 -21.17 33.54 8.46
N GLU A 112 -21.91 32.44 8.62
CA GLU A 112 -23.37 32.40 8.51
C GLU A 112 -24.07 32.73 9.84
N SER A 113 -23.34 32.83 10.95
CA SER A 113 -23.89 33.12 12.28
C SER A 113 -24.63 34.46 12.33
N PRO A 114 -25.80 34.54 13.01
CA PRO A 114 -26.43 35.83 13.34
C PRO A 114 -25.50 36.76 14.13
N ALA A 115 -25.72 38.07 13.97
CA ALA A 115 -24.87 39.13 14.53
C ALA A 115 -24.90 39.24 16.07
N ASP A 116 -25.98 38.79 16.71
CA ASP A 116 -26.11 38.82 18.17
C ASP A 116 -25.32 37.66 18.80
N ASN A 117 -24.46 37.99 19.79
CA ASN A 117 -23.61 37.03 20.52
C ASN A 117 -22.65 36.19 19.65
N PHE A 118 -22.13 36.80 18.57
CA PHE A 118 -21.23 36.18 17.60
C PHE A 118 -20.00 35.47 18.21
N ILE A 119 -19.41 36.02 19.29
CA ILE A 119 -18.25 35.41 19.97
C ILE A 119 -18.64 34.11 20.68
N GLU A 120 -19.78 34.10 21.37
CA GLU A 120 -20.28 32.93 22.09
C GLU A 120 -20.63 31.80 21.11
N PHE A 121 -21.31 32.16 20.01
CA PHE A 121 -21.63 31.23 18.94
C PHE A 121 -20.39 30.63 18.29
N SER A 122 -19.42 31.47 17.89
CA SER A 122 -18.16 31.02 17.27
C SER A 122 -17.35 30.11 18.19
N THR A 123 -17.34 30.40 19.48
CA THR A 123 -16.69 29.57 20.50
C THR A 123 -17.39 28.22 20.65
N GLY A 124 -18.72 28.19 20.72
CA GLY A 124 -19.50 26.95 20.76
C GLY A 124 -19.28 26.08 19.51
N ARG A 125 -19.17 26.69 18.33
CA ARG A 125 -18.84 26.00 17.07
C ARG A 125 -17.46 25.37 17.11
N PHE A 126 -16.46 26.11 17.58
CA PHE A 126 -15.12 25.59 17.74
C PHE A 126 -15.10 24.36 18.68
N PHE A 127 -15.81 24.41 19.81
CA PHE A 127 -15.92 23.28 20.73
C PHE A 127 -16.63 22.07 20.13
N LEU A 128 -17.70 22.26 19.36
CA LEU A 128 -18.38 21.17 18.64
C LEU A 128 -17.43 20.43 17.69
N ILE A 129 -16.65 21.19 16.91
CA ILE A 129 -15.69 20.63 15.97
C ILE A 129 -14.58 19.90 16.73
N LEU A 130 -14.01 20.52 17.75
CA LEU A 130 -12.96 19.93 18.60
C LEU A 130 -13.44 18.60 19.21
N LEU A 131 -14.68 18.57 19.71
CA LEU A 131 -15.31 17.38 20.28
C LEU A 131 -15.44 16.26 19.23
N GLY A 132 -15.82 16.59 18.01
CA GLY A 132 -15.88 15.63 16.90
C GLY A 132 -14.50 15.04 16.57
N VAL A 133 -13.47 15.89 16.46
CA VAL A 133 -12.09 15.47 16.21
C VAL A 133 -11.58 14.54 17.32
N ILE A 134 -11.80 14.89 18.59
CA ILE A 134 -11.42 14.07 19.74
C ILE A 134 -12.17 12.73 19.73
N SER A 135 -13.47 12.73 19.43
CA SER A 135 -14.28 11.50 19.36
C SER A 135 -13.77 10.54 18.28
N ALA A 136 -13.49 11.06 17.08
CA ALA A 136 -12.88 10.29 15.99
C ALA A 136 -11.52 9.72 16.37
N PHE A 137 -10.71 10.50 17.08
CA PHE A 137 -9.42 10.06 17.58
C PHE A 137 -9.54 8.92 18.61
N ILE A 138 -10.41 9.07 19.61
CA ILE A 138 -10.64 8.03 20.63
C ILE A 138 -11.12 6.74 19.97
N VAL A 139 -12.08 6.82 19.04
CA VAL A 139 -12.57 5.64 18.31
C VAL A 139 -11.46 5.00 17.48
N ASN A 140 -10.66 5.81 16.78
CA ASN A 140 -9.53 5.28 16.02
C ASN A 140 -8.52 4.56 16.94
N LEU A 141 -8.26 5.08 18.14
CA LEU A 141 -7.35 4.50 19.12
C LEU A 141 -7.87 3.18 19.71
N VAL A 142 -9.16 3.13 20.07
CA VAL A 142 -9.76 1.96 20.74
C VAL A 142 -9.91 0.77 19.79
N PHE A 143 -10.17 1.01 18.51
CA PHE A 143 -10.37 -0.09 17.56
C PHE A 143 -9.05 -0.60 16.97
N VAL A 144 -8.86 -1.91 17.08
CA VAL A 144 -7.69 -2.70 16.67
C VAL A 144 -7.12 -2.22 15.31
N PRO A 145 -5.80 -2.01 15.20
CA PRO A 145 -5.15 -1.69 13.94
C PRO A 145 -5.40 -2.82 12.94
N PRO A 146 -5.74 -2.51 11.68
CA PRO A 146 -5.94 -3.55 10.67
C PRO A 146 -4.65 -4.37 10.53
N ARG A 147 -4.79 -5.70 10.41
CA ARG A 147 -3.64 -6.61 10.22
C ARG A 147 -3.02 -6.44 8.84
N TYR A 148 -2.31 -5.34 8.64
CA TYR A 148 -1.66 -4.99 7.37
C TYR A 148 -0.62 -6.04 6.98
N GLU A 149 0.16 -6.56 7.94
CA GLU A 149 1.15 -7.62 7.73
C GLU A 149 0.54 -8.86 7.07
N THR A 150 -0.51 -9.42 7.68
CA THR A 150 -1.20 -10.62 7.18
C THR A 150 -1.82 -10.38 5.81
N LYS A 151 -2.51 -9.24 5.63
CA LYS A 151 -3.13 -8.88 4.34
C LYS A 151 -2.11 -8.67 3.23
N LEU A 152 -0.98 -8.05 3.56
CA LEU A 152 0.09 -7.78 2.61
C LEU A 152 0.74 -9.07 2.14
N TYR A 153 1.07 -9.96 3.07
CA TYR A 153 1.63 -11.27 2.74
C TYR A 153 0.70 -12.09 1.83
N HIS A 154 -0.57 -12.26 2.21
CA HIS A 154 -1.51 -13.07 1.41
C HIS A 154 -1.74 -12.50 0.01
N LYS A 155 -1.77 -11.16 -0.12
CA LYS A 155 -1.87 -10.53 -1.44
C LYS A 155 -0.61 -10.70 -2.28
N LEU A 156 0.57 -10.61 -1.67
CA LEU A 156 1.85 -10.89 -2.34
C LEU A 156 1.93 -12.35 -2.78
N GLN A 157 1.68 -13.28 -1.86
CA GLN A 157 1.67 -14.71 -2.16
C GLN A 157 0.72 -15.03 -3.31
N LYS A 158 -0.53 -14.55 -3.24
CA LYS A 158 -1.51 -14.80 -4.30
C LYS A 158 -1.09 -14.22 -5.65
N ALA A 159 -0.51 -13.01 -5.66
CA ALA A 159 0.01 -12.42 -6.88
C ALA A 159 1.17 -13.22 -7.46
N THR A 160 2.11 -13.67 -6.62
CA THR A 160 3.22 -14.54 -7.02
C THR A 160 2.73 -15.86 -7.60
N GLU A 161 1.78 -16.53 -6.94
CA GLU A 161 1.18 -17.78 -7.43
C GLU A 161 0.53 -17.58 -8.81
N ASP A 162 -0.29 -16.53 -8.97
CA ASP A 162 -0.94 -16.25 -10.25
C ASP A 162 0.08 -15.93 -11.35
N ILE A 163 1.15 -15.17 -11.04
CA ILE A 163 2.24 -14.87 -11.98
C ILE A 163 3.01 -16.14 -12.37
N ASN A 164 3.37 -16.98 -11.40
CA ASN A 164 4.11 -18.22 -11.63
C ASN A 164 3.28 -19.16 -12.51
N GLN A 165 1.99 -19.33 -12.21
CA GLN A 165 1.06 -20.14 -13.01
C GLN A 165 0.99 -19.65 -14.46
N TRP A 166 0.79 -18.35 -14.68
CA TRP A 166 0.76 -17.78 -16.02
C TRP A 166 2.09 -17.90 -16.75
N THR A 167 3.22 -17.76 -16.04
CA THR A 167 4.56 -17.94 -16.61
C THR A 167 4.77 -19.35 -17.14
N MET A 168 4.36 -20.35 -16.36
CA MET A 168 4.47 -21.76 -16.74
C MET A 168 3.50 -22.16 -17.85
N LEU A 169 2.24 -21.68 -17.81
CA LEU A 169 1.28 -21.90 -18.90
C LEU A 169 1.75 -21.28 -20.21
N PHE A 170 2.36 -20.09 -20.14
CA PHE A 170 2.84 -19.40 -21.33
C PHE A 170 4.05 -20.11 -21.96
N ILE A 171 5.09 -20.45 -21.18
CA ILE A 171 6.30 -21.07 -21.75
C ILE A 171 6.04 -22.48 -22.32
N ARG A 172 5.01 -23.17 -21.81
CA ARG A 172 4.55 -24.48 -22.29
C ARG A 172 3.59 -24.41 -23.48
N ASN A 173 3.29 -23.21 -23.98
CA ASN A 173 2.32 -22.97 -25.07
C ASN A 173 0.88 -23.43 -24.76
N ASP A 174 0.52 -23.52 -23.47
CA ASP A 174 -0.82 -23.91 -23.00
C ASP A 174 -1.71 -22.69 -22.69
N ALA A 175 -1.17 -21.47 -22.76
CA ALA A 175 -1.89 -20.23 -22.45
C ALA A 175 -2.73 -19.71 -23.62
N ASP A 176 -4.01 -19.40 -23.37
CA ASP A 176 -4.82 -18.59 -24.30
C ASP A 176 -4.31 -17.13 -24.29
N PRO A 177 -3.83 -16.58 -25.42
CA PRO A 177 -3.31 -15.22 -25.49
C PRO A 177 -4.30 -14.14 -25.04
N ARG A 178 -5.60 -14.35 -25.29
CA ARG A 178 -6.64 -13.38 -24.88
C ARG A 178 -6.86 -13.41 -23.37
N ALA A 179 -6.87 -14.61 -22.79
CA ALA A 179 -6.99 -14.78 -21.35
C ALA A 179 -5.77 -14.21 -20.62
N LEU A 180 -4.56 -14.50 -21.11
CA LEU A 180 -3.31 -13.96 -20.55
C LEU A 180 -3.29 -12.43 -20.59
N LYS A 181 -3.62 -11.82 -21.73
CA LYS A 181 -3.63 -10.34 -21.85
C LYS A 181 -4.61 -9.67 -20.88
N LYS A 182 -5.78 -10.27 -20.65
CA LYS A 182 -6.75 -9.79 -19.68
C LYS A 182 -6.20 -9.91 -18.25
N ASP A 183 -5.64 -11.05 -17.90
CA ASP A 183 -5.11 -11.31 -16.57
C ASP A 183 -3.84 -10.50 -16.28
N LEU A 184 -3.01 -10.19 -17.29
CA LEU A 184 -1.90 -9.24 -17.17
C LEU A 184 -2.36 -7.87 -16.67
N GLY A 185 -3.46 -7.33 -17.22
CA GLY A 185 -4.05 -6.07 -16.74
C GLY A 185 -4.56 -6.18 -15.30
N ARG A 186 -5.19 -7.30 -14.93
CA ARG A 186 -5.64 -7.57 -13.56
C ARG A 186 -4.47 -7.66 -12.58
N LEU A 187 -3.37 -8.32 -12.98
CA LEU A 187 -2.15 -8.45 -12.18
C LEU A 187 -1.48 -7.09 -12.00
N GLU A 188 -1.41 -6.25 -13.04
CA GLU A 188 -0.86 -4.89 -12.94
C GLU A 188 -1.64 -4.03 -11.92
N GLU A 189 -2.98 -4.07 -11.95
CA GLU A 189 -3.79 -3.43 -10.91
C GLU A 189 -3.55 -4.01 -9.51
N SER A 190 -3.37 -5.33 -9.42
CA SER A 190 -3.08 -6.00 -8.14
C SER A 190 -1.76 -5.52 -7.55
N MET A 191 -0.72 -5.38 -8.38
CA MET A 191 0.58 -4.85 -7.97
C MET A 191 0.46 -3.43 -7.41
N ILE A 192 -0.28 -2.54 -8.08
CA ILE A 192 -0.54 -1.18 -7.57
C ILE A 192 -1.25 -1.21 -6.20
N LYS A 193 -2.25 -2.10 -6.05
CA LYS A 193 -2.97 -2.27 -4.77
C LYS A 193 -2.05 -2.79 -3.66
N ILE A 194 -1.13 -3.70 -3.96
CA ILE A 194 -0.13 -4.24 -3.02
C ILE A 194 0.86 -3.15 -2.62
N GLU A 195 1.33 -2.34 -3.55
CA GLU A 195 2.23 -1.21 -3.25
C GLU A 195 1.62 -0.20 -2.28
N ASN A 196 0.37 0.20 -2.54
CA ASN A 196 -0.36 1.08 -1.63
C ASN A 196 -0.53 0.45 -0.25
N LEU A 197 -0.82 -0.85 -0.19
CA LEU A 197 -0.92 -1.58 1.08
C LEU A 197 0.42 -1.65 1.83
N TYR A 198 1.53 -1.83 1.10
CA TYR A 198 2.88 -1.79 1.67
C TYR A 198 3.22 -0.40 2.23
N LEU A 199 2.84 0.69 1.55
CA LEU A 199 3.02 2.04 2.08
C LEU A 199 2.28 2.24 3.41
N LEU A 200 1.03 1.78 3.49
CA LEU A 200 0.26 1.81 4.74
C LEU A 200 0.92 0.98 5.86
N TYR A 201 1.44 -0.20 5.53
CA TYR A 201 2.20 -1.04 6.49
C TYR A 201 3.49 -0.37 6.98
N LYS A 202 4.23 0.27 6.06
CA LYS A 202 5.47 0.99 6.36
C LYS A 202 5.25 2.22 7.24
N GLU A 203 4.16 2.95 7.01
CA GLU A 203 3.80 4.15 7.77
C GLU A 203 3.34 3.84 9.20
N GLU A 204 2.82 2.64 9.44
CA GLU A 204 2.35 2.25 10.76
C GLU A 204 3.53 2.16 11.75
N ARG A 205 3.66 3.10 12.68
CA ARG A 205 4.61 2.97 13.80
C ARG A 205 4.03 2.04 14.86
N ASN A 206 4.85 1.14 15.41
CA ASN A 206 4.43 0.36 16.58
C ASN A 206 4.14 1.31 17.74
N TYR A 207 2.89 1.29 18.23
CA TYR A 207 2.41 2.09 19.37
C TYR A 207 3.26 1.91 20.63
N PHE A 208 3.86 0.73 20.77
CA PHE A 208 4.84 0.44 21.80
C PHE A 208 6.23 0.40 21.16
N GLN A 209 7.14 1.27 21.61
CA GLN A 209 8.54 1.32 21.14
C GLN A 209 9.33 0.02 21.37
N ARG A 210 8.72 -0.96 22.06
CA ARG A 210 9.31 -2.22 22.50
C ARG A 210 9.67 -3.19 21.36
N ASN A 211 9.25 -2.94 20.11
CA ASN A 211 9.64 -3.78 18.95
C ASN A 211 9.90 -2.96 17.66
N LYS A 212 10.62 -1.83 17.79
CA LYS A 212 10.95 -0.94 16.65
C LYS A 212 11.79 -1.64 15.59
N TYR A 213 12.80 -2.42 16.00
CA TYR A 213 13.74 -3.08 15.10
C TYR A 213 13.12 -4.30 14.40
N GLY A 214 12.31 -5.11 15.09
CA GLY A 214 11.58 -6.22 14.48
C GLY A 214 10.66 -5.75 13.35
N LYS A 215 9.91 -4.66 13.54
CA LYS A 215 9.11 -4.07 12.46
C LYS A 215 9.95 -3.55 11.31
N ALA A 216 11.05 -2.85 11.59
CA ALA A 216 11.93 -2.35 10.53
C ALA A 216 12.47 -3.49 9.65
N ARG A 217 12.88 -4.62 10.24
CA ARG A 217 13.31 -5.82 9.51
C ARG A 217 12.18 -6.38 8.62
N LYS A 218 10.96 -6.49 9.14
CA LYS A 218 9.80 -6.92 8.33
C LYS A 218 9.49 -5.96 7.19
N VAL A 219 9.59 -4.65 7.40
CA VAL A 219 9.41 -3.65 6.31
C VAL A 219 10.43 -3.86 5.20
N VAL A 220 11.69 -4.15 5.53
CA VAL A 220 12.73 -4.49 4.54
C VAL A 220 12.38 -5.78 3.79
N LEU A 221 11.94 -6.83 4.49
CA LEU A 221 11.50 -8.09 3.87
C LEU A 221 10.33 -7.89 2.92
N PHE A 222 9.25 -7.25 3.36
CA PHE A 222 8.09 -6.98 2.51
C PHE A 222 8.42 -6.10 1.30
N ARG A 223 9.35 -5.15 1.47
CA ARG A 223 9.88 -4.38 0.34
C ARG A 223 10.53 -5.30 -0.68
N GLN A 224 11.38 -6.22 -0.23
CA GLN A 224 12.08 -7.12 -1.12
C GLN A 224 11.12 -8.14 -1.77
N MET A 225 10.14 -8.69 -1.04
CA MET A 225 9.10 -9.55 -1.61
C MET A 225 8.30 -8.85 -2.71
N LEU A 226 8.00 -7.56 -2.52
CA LEU A 226 7.36 -6.75 -3.54
C LEU A 226 8.26 -6.56 -4.77
N VAL A 227 9.56 -6.34 -4.57
CA VAL A 227 10.54 -6.23 -5.66
C VAL A 227 10.65 -7.54 -6.45
N THR A 228 10.77 -8.68 -5.78
CA THR A 228 10.85 -10.00 -6.44
C THR A 228 9.58 -10.31 -7.23
N THR A 229 8.41 -10.05 -6.65
CA THR A 229 7.11 -10.22 -7.33
C THR A 229 7.00 -9.33 -8.57
N LYS A 230 7.48 -8.08 -8.50
CA LYS A 230 7.55 -7.20 -9.67
C LYS A 230 8.50 -7.71 -10.75
N LYS A 231 9.63 -8.31 -10.38
CA LYS A 231 10.56 -8.92 -11.35
C LYS A 231 9.95 -10.15 -12.02
N ALA A 232 9.29 -11.02 -11.26
CA ALA A 232 8.52 -12.14 -11.81
C ALA A 232 7.46 -11.66 -12.81
N PHE A 233 6.69 -10.63 -12.45
CA PHE A 233 5.69 -10.03 -13.35
C PHE A 233 6.33 -9.42 -14.61
N SER A 234 7.49 -8.79 -14.47
CA SER A 234 8.23 -8.21 -15.59
C SER A 234 8.70 -9.28 -16.57
N VAL A 235 9.18 -10.42 -16.07
CA VAL A 235 9.54 -11.59 -16.88
C VAL A 235 8.33 -12.07 -17.67
N LEU A 236 7.19 -12.32 -17.01
CA LEU A 236 5.95 -12.72 -17.68
C LEU A 236 5.53 -11.74 -18.80
N LYS A 237 5.55 -10.44 -18.52
CA LYS A 237 5.21 -9.40 -19.51
C LYS A 237 6.17 -9.37 -20.69
N ASN A 238 7.45 -9.68 -20.47
CA ASN A 238 8.44 -9.70 -21.55
C ASN A 238 8.41 -10.99 -22.37
N LEU A 239 8.06 -12.12 -21.75
CA LEU A 239 7.75 -13.37 -22.43
C LEU A 239 6.55 -13.15 -23.37
N GLU A 240 5.43 -12.62 -22.87
CA GLU A 240 4.22 -12.36 -23.68
C GLU A 240 4.51 -11.42 -24.86
N ARG A 241 5.22 -10.30 -24.60
CA ARG A 241 5.57 -9.34 -25.65
C ARG A 241 6.45 -9.92 -26.75
N ARG A 242 7.18 -11.02 -26.48
CA ARG A 242 8.15 -11.66 -27.39
C ARG A 242 7.77 -13.10 -27.71
N ALA A 243 6.48 -13.42 -27.63
CA ALA A 243 5.96 -14.76 -27.92
C ALA A 243 6.45 -15.31 -29.27
N GLU A 244 6.41 -14.48 -30.30
CA GLU A 244 6.81 -14.86 -31.66
C GLU A 244 8.31 -15.26 -31.73
N ALA A 245 9.20 -14.45 -31.15
CA ALA A 245 10.63 -14.74 -31.10
C ALA A 245 10.92 -16.04 -30.33
N LEU A 246 10.20 -16.29 -29.23
CA LEU A 246 10.32 -17.54 -28.46
C LEU A 246 9.86 -18.76 -29.27
N ASN A 247 8.73 -18.64 -29.97
CA ASN A 247 8.17 -19.73 -30.78
C ASN A 247 9.03 -20.09 -32.00
N HIS A 248 9.83 -19.15 -32.51
CA HIS A 248 10.78 -19.41 -33.59
C HIS A 248 12.11 -20.03 -33.12
N THR A 249 12.29 -20.21 -31.82
CA THR A 249 13.51 -20.78 -31.26
C THR A 249 13.44 -22.31 -31.25
N SER A 250 14.57 -23.01 -31.35
CA SER A 250 14.57 -24.49 -31.29
C SER A 250 14.06 -25.06 -29.96
N ASP A 251 13.45 -26.25 -30.01
CA ASP A 251 12.95 -26.99 -28.84
C ASP A 251 14.00 -27.13 -27.73
N LYS A 252 15.28 -27.27 -28.09
CA LYS A 252 16.39 -27.39 -27.12
C LYS A 252 16.46 -26.15 -26.23
N ILE A 253 16.33 -24.97 -26.81
CA ILE A 253 16.44 -23.70 -26.10
C ILE A 253 15.16 -23.41 -25.34
N GLN A 254 13.99 -23.63 -25.93
CA GLN A 254 12.71 -23.46 -25.24
C GLN A 254 12.68 -24.29 -23.96
N LYS A 255 13.15 -25.54 -23.99
CA LYS A 255 13.30 -26.40 -22.81
C LYS A 255 14.27 -25.84 -21.76
N LYS A 256 15.33 -25.12 -22.16
CA LYS A 256 16.24 -24.44 -21.22
C LYS A 256 15.58 -23.24 -20.55
N PHE A 257 14.82 -22.44 -21.30
CA PHE A 257 14.02 -21.35 -20.74
C PHE A 257 12.97 -21.87 -19.77
N GLU A 258 12.20 -22.89 -20.17
CA GLU A 258 11.21 -23.53 -19.31
C GLU A 258 11.83 -24.03 -18.02
N LYS A 259 12.93 -24.79 -18.10
CA LYS A 259 13.61 -25.34 -16.94
C LYS A 259 14.13 -24.26 -15.99
N GLN A 260 14.68 -23.17 -16.53
CA GLN A 260 15.15 -22.08 -15.68
C GLN A 260 13.99 -21.32 -15.03
N LEU A 261 12.88 -21.09 -15.74
CA LEU A 261 11.68 -20.47 -15.15
C LEU A 261 11.06 -21.35 -14.06
N ASP A 262 11.05 -22.67 -14.25
CA ASP A 262 10.60 -23.64 -13.24
C ASP A 262 11.43 -23.51 -11.95
N TYR A 263 12.76 -23.45 -12.06
CA TYR A 263 13.63 -23.21 -10.91
C TYR A 263 13.37 -21.87 -10.22
N LEU A 264 13.23 -20.78 -10.98
CA LEU A 264 13.01 -19.45 -10.41
C LEU A 264 11.66 -19.33 -9.71
N THR A 265 10.59 -19.87 -10.31
CA THR A 265 9.24 -19.84 -9.74
C THR A 265 9.13 -20.71 -8.49
N ALA A 266 9.64 -21.94 -8.53
CA ALA A 266 9.69 -22.85 -7.38
C ALA A 266 10.51 -22.27 -6.22
N TYR A 267 11.64 -21.62 -6.52
CA TYR A 267 12.47 -20.98 -5.51
C TYR A 267 11.76 -19.79 -4.85
N HIS A 268 11.05 -18.97 -5.63
CA HIS A 268 10.26 -17.87 -5.08
C HIS A 268 9.15 -18.35 -4.13
N ASP A 269 8.40 -19.37 -4.53
CA ASP A 269 7.33 -19.94 -3.69
C ASP A 269 7.90 -20.52 -2.39
N LEU A 270 9.05 -21.19 -2.46
CA LEU A 270 9.73 -21.73 -1.29
C LEU A 270 10.13 -20.61 -0.30
N ILE A 271 10.70 -19.51 -0.78
CA ILE A 271 11.11 -18.39 0.09
C ILE A 271 9.89 -17.81 0.82
N LEU A 272 8.76 -17.64 0.11
CA LEU A 272 7.53 -17.15 0.73
C LEU A 272 6.97 -18.12 1.78
N LEU A 273 7.01 -19.44 1.52
CA LEU A 273 6.58 -20.46 2.48
C LEU A 273 7.51 -20.52 3.71
N ARG A 274 8.82 -20.38 3.50
CA ARG A 274 9.83 -20.31 4.56
C ARG A 274 9.60 -19.10 5.46
N TYR A 275 9.25 -17.95 4.89
CA TYR A 275 8.89 -16.77 5.67
C TYR A 275 7.71 -16.99 6.63
N VAL A 276 6.73 -17.83 6.30
CA VAL A 276 5.60 -18.15 7.21
C VAL A 276 5.92 -19.31 8.15
N GLY A 277 7.10 -19.94 8.00
CA GLY A 277 7.47 -21.12 8.76
C GLY A 277 6.74 -22.39 8.32
N LYS A 278 6.07 -22.39 7.16
CA LYS A 278 5.43 -23.60 6.60
C LYS A 278 6.46 -24.62 6.07
N VAL A 279 7.73 -24.21 5.93
CA VAL A 279 8.86 -25.08 5.57
C VAL A 279 10.01 -24.85 6.54
N HIS A 280 10.51 -25.94 7.16
CA HIS A 280 11.60 -25.90 8.16
C HIS A 280 12.94 -26.42 7.62
N SER A 281 13.00 -26.85 6.35
CA SER A 281 14.03 -27.80 5.90
C SER A 281 15.29 -27.17 5.28
N HIS A 282 16.42 -27.81 5.57
CA HIS A 282 17.80 -27.62 5.08
C HIS A 282 18.03 -27.80 3.55
N HIS A 283 17.05 -27.53 2.68
CA HIS A 283 17.24 -27.62 1.20
C HIS A 283 17.37 -26.28 0.42
N PRO A 284 17.78 -25.13 0.98
CA PRO A 284 18.08 -23.95 0.14
C PRO A 284 19.31 -24.17 -0.73
N GLU A 285 20.31 -24.94 -0.29
CA GLU A 285 21.54 -25.18 -1.05
C GLU A 285 21.27 -25.92 -2.36
N GLU A 286 20.52 -27.02 -2.34
CA GLU A 286 20.25 -27.82 -3.54
C GLU A 286 19.43 -27.05 -4.60
N LEU A 287 18.44 -26.25 -4.18
CA LEU A 287 17.68 -25.41 -5.10
C LEU A 287 18.49 -24.22 -5.61
N THR A 288 19.35 -23.64 -4.77
CA THR A 288 20.26 -22.57 -5.17
C THR A 288 21.29 -23.09 -6.19
N GLU A 289 21.84 -24.29 -5.98
CA GLU A 289 22.71 -24.98 -6.92
C GLU A 289 22.00 -25.27 -8.25
N ARG A 290 20.77 -25.80 -8.20
CA ARG A 290 19.96 -26.04 -9.41
C ARG A 290 19.69 -24.75 -10.18
N MET A 291 19.34 -23.67 -9.49
CA MET A 291 19.09 -22.35 -10.08
C MET A 291 20.36 -21.76 -10.71
N ASN A 292 21.50 -21.85 -10.02
CA ASN A 292 22.80 -21.40 -10.54
C ASN A 292 23.25 -22.21 -11.76
N SER A 293 23.16 -23.54 -11.68
CA SER A 293 23.45 -24.43 -12.80
C SER A 293 22.53 -24.16 -13.99
N GLY A 294 21.24 -23.91 -13.74
CA GLY A 294 20.28 -23.55 -14.79
C GLY A 294 20.59 -22.21 -15.47
N LYS A 295 21.03 -21.20 -14.70
CA LYS A 295 21.51 -19.91 -15.22
C LYS A 295 22.72 -20.09 -16.13
N GLU A 296 23.74 -20.81 -15.68
CA GLU A 296 24.93 -21.09 -16.48
C GLU A 296 24.55 -21.79 -17.79
N GLN A 297 23.72 -22.83 -17.72
CA GLN A 297 23.24 -23.54 -18.91
C GLN A 297 22.44 -22.64 -19.86
N LEU A 298 21.61 -21.75 -19.34
CA LEU A 298 20.84 -20.79 -20.15
C LEU A 298 21.79 -19.81 -20.87
N VAL A 299 22.74 -19.24 -20.14
CA VAL A 299 23.70 -18.26 -20.68
C VAL A 299 24.61 -18.90 -21.71
N SER A 300 25.18 -20.08 -21.43
CA SER A 300 25.98 -20.82 -22.41
C SER A 300 25.17 -21.13 -23.67
N CYS A 301 23.93 -21.61 -23.51
CA CYS A 301 23.04 -21.89 -24.64
C CYS A 301 22.69 -20.63 -25.44
N PHE A 302 22.53 -19.47 -24.78
CA PHE A 302 22.26 -18.19 -25.42
C PHE A 302 23.47 -17.63 -26.18
N ILE A 303 24.69 -17.91 -25.72
CA ILE A 303 25.93 -17.56 -26.43
C ILE A 303 26.10 -18.47 -27.66
N GLU A 304 25.94 -19.80 -27.49
CA GLU A 304 26.01 -20.78 -28.60
C GLU A 304 25.02 -20.45 -29.73
N LEU A 305 23.84 -19.95 -29.36
CA LEU A 305 22.79 -19.50 -30.29
C LEU A 305 23.25 -18.46 -31.30
N ARG A 306 24.20 -17.60 -30.93
CA ARG A 306 24.76 -16.56 -31.80
C ARG A 306 25.68 -17.16 -32.87
N GLU A 307 26.34 -18.27 -32.54
CA GLU A 307 27.34 -18.91 -33.41
C GLU A 307 26.71 -19.86 -34.43
N GLN A 308 25.42 -20.17 -34.30
CA GLN A 308 24.68 -21.04 -35.22
C GLN A 308 24.11 -20.24 -36.42
N ASP A 309 24.37 -20.71 -37.64
CA ASP A 309 23.92 -20.12 -38.92
C ASP A 309 22.38 -20.02 -39.06
N CYS A 310 21.63 -20.65 -38.16
CA CYS A 310 20.17 -20.75 -38.23
C CYS A 310 19.42 -19.59 -37.54
N THR A 311 20.10 -18.75 -36.74
CA THR A 311 19.47 -17.66 -35.98
C THR A 311 19.88 -16.30 -36.54
N THR A 312 18.90 -15.48 -36.92
CA THR A 312 19.21 -14.11 -37.38
C THR A 312 19.70 -13.27 -36.21
N HIS A 313 20.66 -12.37 -36.43
CA HIS A 313 21.15 -11.43 -35.40
C HIS A 313 20.01 -10.67 -34.70
N GLU A 314 18.97 -10.30 -35.44
CA GLU A 314 17.78 -9.63 -34.92
C GLU A 314 16.98 -10.52 -33.95
N GLN A 315 16.79 -11.81 -34.26
CA GLN A 315 16.11 -12.76 -33.37
C GLN A 315 16.89 -12.96 -32.07
N TRP A 316 18.22 -13.06 -32.16
CA TRP A 316 19.07 -13.16 -30.97
C TRP A 316 18.96 -11.91 -30.07
N LEU A 317 18.96 -10.71 -30.68
CA LEU A 317 18.75 -9.45 -29.95
C LEU A 317 17.36 -9.36 -29.31
N GLN A 318 16.33 -9.95 -29.92
CA GLN A 318 14.99 -9.99 -29.35
C GLN A 318 14.91 -10.87 -28.10
N LEU A 319 15.72 -11.93 -27.98
CA LEU A 319 15.77 -12.83 -26.82
C LEU A 319 16.59 -12.29 -25.64
N LEU A 320 17.57 -11.42 -25.90
CA LEU A 320 18.46 -10.84 -24.88
C LEU A 320 17.71 -10.23 -23.66
N PRO A 321 16.63 -9.43 -23.84
CA PRO A 321 15.87 -8.87 -22.71
C PRO A 321 15.23 -9.94 -21.82
N ILE A 322 14.85 -11.09 -22.37
CA ILE A 322 14.25 -12.18 -21.59
C ILE A 322 15.31 -12.78 -20.67
N VAL A 323 16.48 -13.12 -21.23
CA VAL A 323 17.62 -13.66 -20.47
C VAL A 323 18.06 -12.67 -19.38
N SER A 324 18.20 -11.39 -19.74
CA SER A 324 18.58 -10.33 -18.80
C SER A 324 17.59 -10.23 -17.63
N GLN A 325 16.29 -10.26 -17.89
CA GLN A 325 15.30 -10.18 -16.81
C GLN A 325 15.21 -11.43 -15.95
N MET A 326 15.47 -12.61 -16.51
CA MET A 326 15.57 -13.84 -15.73
C MET A 326 16.77 -13.79 -14.78
N ILE A 327 17.92 -13.25 -15.22
CA ILE A 327 19.10 -13.03 -14.38
C ILE A 327 18.79 -12.00 -13.29
N GLU A 328 18.20 -10.86 -13.63
CA GLU A 328 17.80 -9.85 -12.63
C GLU A 328 16.79 -10.41 -11.62
N TYR A 329 15.85 -11.25 -12.08
CA TYR A 329 14.88 -11.90 -11.19
C TYR A 329 15.58 -12.85 -10.21
N GLN A 330 16.50 -13.67 -10.70
CA GLN A 330 17.33 -14.53 -9.87
C GLN A 330 18.10 -13.74 -8.79
N GLU A 331 18.78 -12.67 -9.16
CA GLU A 331 19.53 -11.83 -8.21
C GLU A 331 18.62 -11.28 -7.09
N GLN A 332 17.40 -10.87 -7.44
CA GLN A 332 16.45 -10.38 -6.43
C GLN A 332 15.93 -11.50 -5.52
N LEU A 333 15.80 -12.74 -6.03
CA LEU A 333 15.45 -13.92 -5.23
C LEU A 333 16.56 -14.30 -4.27
N GLU A 334 17.82 -14.32 -4.73
CA GLU A 334 18.99 -14.55 -3.87
C GLU A 334 19.07 -13.51 -2.74
N HIS A 335 18.81 -12.24 -3.06
CA HIS A 335 18.77 -11.20 -2.03
C HIS A 335 17.60 -11.39 -1.05
N LEU A 336 16.41 -11.78 -1.53
CA LEU A 336 15.27 -12.05 -0.65
C LEU A 336 15.55 -13.22 0.30
N ASP A 337 16.14 -14.29 -0.24
CA ASP A 337 16.51 -15.49 0.50
C ASP A 337 17.45 -15.17 1.67
N GLN A 338 18.52 -14.41 1.39
CA GLN A 338 19.46 -13.93 2.41
C GLN A 338 18.79 -13.09 3.49
N LEU A 339 17.83 -12.22 3.12
CA LEU A 339 17.09 -11.42 4.10
C LEU A 339 16.19 -12.28 4.97
N VAL A 340 15.52 -13.30 4.40
CA VAL A 340 14.67 -14.24 5.16
C VAL A 340 15.53 -15.06 6.12
N ASP A 341 16.69 -15.55 5.68
CA ASP A 341 17.61 -16.30 6.53
C ASP A 341 18.18 -15.45 7.66
N SER A 342 18.57 -14.21 7.36
CA SER A 342 19.02 -13.25 8.37
C SER A 342 17.92 -12.97 9.41
N PHE A 343 16.67 -12.88 8.97
CA PHE A 343 15.53 -12.65 9.86
C PHE A 343 15.29 -13.79 10.86
N PHE A 344 15.45 -15.05 10.45
CA PHE A 344 15.27 -16.19 11.35
C PHE A 344 16.52 -16.53 12.18
N ASN A 345 17.72 -16.27 11.66
CA ASN A 345 18.96 -16.62 12.34
C ASN A 345 19.39 -15.57 13.39
N TYR A 346 19.04 -14.29 13.19
CA TYR A 346 19.42 -13.21 14.09
C TYR A 346 18.22 -12.65 14.85
N HIS A 347 18.38 -12.38 16.16
CA HIS A 347 17.40 -11.66 17.01
C HIS A 347 16.07 -12.42 17.18
N LYS A 348 16.16 -13.74 17.40
CA LYS A 348 15.03 -14.70 17.52
C LYS A 348 13.94 -14.30 18.52
N LEU A 349 14.28 -13.59 19.60
CA LEU A 349 13.32 -13.12 20.62
C LEU A 349 12.42 -11.97 20.14
N GLU A 350 12.80 -11.24 19.09
CA GLU A 350 12.04 -10.10 18.56
C GLU A 350 11.33 -10.39 17.23
N ASN A 351 11.77 -11.43 16.52
CA ASN A 351 11.35 -11.77 15.16
C ASN A 351 10.27 -12.86 15.16
N GLU A 352 9.05 -12.45 15.52
CA GLU A 352 7.85 -13.31 15.40
C GLU A 352 7.10 -13.01 14.10
N VAL A 353 6.82 -14.03 13.29
CA VAL A 353 5.95 -13.90 12.11
C VAL A 353 4.50 -14.05 12.55
N LYS A 354 3.65 -13.05 12.28
CA LYS A 354 2.25 -13.01 12.72
C LYS A 354 1.30 -13.05 11.53
N ILE A 355 1.44 -14.07 10.71
CA ILE A 355 0.57 -14.32 9.57
C ILE A 355 -0.42 -15.41 9.98
N LYS A 356 -1.70 -15.04 10.09
CA LYS A 356 -2.80 -15.99 10.32
C LYS A 356 -3.40 -16.42 8.99
N ASP A 357 -3.96 -17.62 8.94
CA ASP A 357 -4.65 -18.09 7.74
C ASP A 357 -5.95 -17.28 7.54
N PRO A 358 -6.38 -17.09 6.28
CA PRO A 358 -7.55 -16.26 5.96
C PRO A 358 -8.88 -16.80 6.51
N GLU A 359 -8.91 -18.04 7.02
CA GLU A 359 -10.07 -18.67 7.67
C GLU A 359 -10.22 -18.28 9.15
N ASP A 360 -9.21 -17.65 9.77
CA ASP A 360 -9.21 -17.23 11.17
C ASP A 360 -9.86 -15.84 11.43
N ASP A 361 -10.56 -15.25 10.45
CA ASP A 361 -11.12 -13.87 10.46
C ASP A 361 -12.64 -13.75 10.20
#